data_AF-A0A9W8CVP9-F1
#
_entry.id   AF-A0A9W8CVP9-F1
#
_cell.length_a   1.000
_cell.length_b   1.000
_cell.length_c   1.000
_cell.angle_alpha   90.00
_cell.angle_beta   90.00
_cell.angle_gamma   90.00
#
_symmetry.space_group_name_H-M   'P 1'
#
loop_
_entity.id
_entity.type
_entity.pdbx_description
1 polymer ?
#
loop_
_entity_poly.entity_id
_entity_poly.type
_entity_poly.pdbx_seq_one_letter_code
_entity_poly.pdbx_strand_id
1 'polypeptide(L)'
;MDIGTTPDNSLDSSAVLVNPGEASYAQIVAKQPKANVLHTSEYSEKSGTSGTSAKSEMSEKDEKGEKKPAVPVHKLRGNHVLALALRRMLKGPAPTLDHIIRFLSSGSGHDKFWMITQYFTKIVVWVFAKKGQKSASERVRTLSNLVSDYRIMIRLTGLVPMAQYVRYAEQFPAQTRLLQWLDRVMNLTLVCYYPLEHIYWLGAHQILPFSEKLIDFSGYWSCRFWAVWVAMQFVHLGEEYRLIKGKKQKIYTQGKIDATRMQEELDAVDAEAKSWKIQMLINACYFPLTLHWSIRGSTFPDVAVGVCGTIAAVAQAYNVWNATA
;
A
#
# COMPACT_ATOMS: atom_id res chain seq x y z
N MET A 1 -26.48 39.00 -8.88
CA MET A 1 -25.39 38.05 -9.15
C MET A 1 -25.55 36.94 -8.15
N ASP A 2 -26.41 35.98 -8.51
CA ASP A 2 -26.76 34.87 -7.64
C ASP A 2 -25.62 33.85 -7.61
N ILE A 3 -25.16 33.58 -6.40
CA ILE A 3 -24.16 32.55 -6.10
C ILE A 3 -24.94 31.24 -6.09
N GLY A 4 -24.92 30.56 -7.23
CA GLY A 4 -25.58 29.28 -7.43
C GLY A 4 -25.08 28.22 -6.47
N THR A 5 -25.99 27.73 -5.63
CA THR A 5 -25.89 26.47 -4.91
C THR A 5 -25.63 25.32 -5.88
N THR A 6 -24.45 24.72 -5.82
CA THR A 6 -24.13 23.46 -6.49
C THR A 6 -24.99 22.33 -5.90
N PRO A 7 -25.63 21.49 -6.72
CA PRO A 7 -26.41 20.36 -6.22
C PRO A 7 -25.48 19.31 -5.59
N ASP A 8 -25.81 18.90 -4.37
CA ASP A 8 -25.21 17.81 -3.60
C ASP A 8 -25.54 16.45 -4.24
N ASN A 9 -24.80 16.10 -5.31
CA ASN A 9 -24.98 14.86 -6.05
C ASN A 9 -23.64 14.18 -6.38
N SER A 10 -22.59 14.46 -5.59
CA SER A 10 -21.31 13.78 -5.76
C SER A 10 -21.35 12.40 -5.12
N LEU A 11 -21.15 11.38 -5.94
CA LEU A 11 -20.46 10.18 -5.50
C LEU A 11 -19.28 10.60 -4.62
N ASP A 12 -19.35 10.30 -3.32
CA ASP A 12 -18.24 10.53 -2.37
C ASP A 12 -16.98 9.94 -3.02
N SER A 13 -15.95 10.76 -3.23
CA SER A 13 -14.68 10.30 -3.82
C SER A 13 -14.06 9.15 -3.02
N SER A 14 -14.56 8.90 -1.80
CA SER A 14 -14.26 7.70 -1.02
C SER A 14 -14.68 6.38 -1.66
N ALA A 15 -15.63 6.43 -2.59
CA ALA A 15 -16.26 5.28 -3.24
C ALA A 15 -15.35 4.40 -4.08
N VAL A 16 -14.25 4.99 -4.52
CA VAL A 16 -13.42 4.45 -5.58
C VAL A 16 -12.14 3.82 -4.99
N LEU A 17 -11.99 3.72 -3.67
CA LEU A 17 -10.68 3.78 -2.99
C LEU A 17 -10.00 2.50 -2.54
N VAL A 18 -10.14 1.42 -3.28
CA VAL A 18 -9.38 0.19 -2.99
C VAL A 18 -9.00 -0.50 -4.28
N ASN A 19 -7.70 -0.71 -4.44
CA ASN A 19 -7.14 -1.50 -5.52
C ASN A 19 -7.37 -3.00 -5.26
N PRO A 20 -8.29 -3.69 -5.95
CA PRO A 20 -8.49 -5.12 -5.74
C PRO A 20 -7.36 -5.91 -6.45
N GLY A 21 -6.75 -5.33 -7.49
CA GLY A 21 -5.59 -5.89 -8.20
C GLY A 21 -4.31 -5.93 -7.35
N GLU A 22 -4.16 -5.05 -6.36
CA GLU A 22 -3.02 -5.08 -5.42
C GLU A 22 -3.13 -6.21 -4.39
N ALA A 23 -4.34 -6.57 -3.96
CA ALA A 23 -4.54 -7.76 -3.13
C ALA A 23 -4.10 -9.02 -3.89
N SER A 24 -4.40 -9.07 -5.19
CA SER A 24 -3.91 -10.06 -6.16
C SER A 24 -2.38 -10.02 -6.34
N TYR A 25 -1.78 -8.83 -6.49
CA TYR A 25 -0.34 -8.65 -6.68
C TYR A 25 0.46 -9.04 -5.43
N ALA A 26 0.00 -8.66 -4.23
CA ALA A 26 0.61 -9.08 -2.98
C ALA A 26 0.54 -10.61 -2.79
N GLN A 27 -0.55 -11.24 -3.24
CA GLN A 27 -0.66 -12.70 -3.29
C GLN A 27 0.31 -13.33 -4.30
N ILE A 28 0.60 -12.68 -5.44
CA ILE A 28 1.65 -13.11 -6.38
C ILE A 28 3.03 -13.01 -5.75
N VAL A 29 3.40 -11.85 -5.18
CA VAL A 29 4.73 -11.67 -4.55
C VAL A 29 4.95 -12.68 -3.42
N ALA A 30 3.89 -13.03 -2.69
CA ALA A 30 3.92 -14.07 -1.67
C ALA A 30 4.00 -15.51 -2.22
N LYS A 31 3.52 -15.77 -3.45
CA LYS A 31 3.50 -17.10 -4.11
C LYS A 31 4.64 -17.31 -5.10
N GLN A 32 5.35 -16.26 -5.51
CA GLN A 32 6.55 -16.37 -6.35
C GLN A 32 7.71 -16.95 -5.51
N PRO A 33 8.44 -17.96 -5.99
CA PRO A 33 9.74 -18.28 -5.40
C PRO A 33 10.59 -17.01 -5.46
N LYS A 34 11.34 -16.70 -4.39
CA LYS A 34 12.26 -15.55 -4.32
C LYS A 34 13.30 -15.64 -5.45
N ALA A 35 12.94 -15.18 -6.64
CA ALA A 35 13.86 -15.00 -7.74
C ALA A 35 14.64 -13.73 -7.45
N ASN A 36 15.98 -13.82 -7.51
CA ASN A 36 16.89 -12.70 -7.35
C ASN A 36 16.43 -11.51 -8.19
N VAL A 37 15.88 -10.50 -7.53
CA VAL A 37 15.63 -9.19 -8.16
C VAL A 37 17.00 -8.61 -8.45
N LEU A 38 17.36 -8.59 -9.73
CA LEU A 38 18.54 -7.92 -10.24
C LEU A 38 18.53 -6.47 -9.75
N HIS A 39 19.57 -6.11 -9.00
CA HIS A 39 19.90 -4.73 -8.64
C HIS A 39 20.03 -3.89 -9.91
N THR A 40 19.07 -3.01 -10.20
CA THR A 40 19.28 -1.87 -11.09
C THR A 40 19.83 -0.72 -10.27
N SER A 41 21.13 -0.80 -9.97
CA SER A 41 21.95 0.33 -9.55
C SER A 41 22.90 0.64 -10.70
N GLU A 42 22.56 1.62 -11.53
CA GLU A 42 23.53 2.42 -12.29
C GLU A 42 22.80 3.50 -13.08
N TYR A 43 22.86 4.74 -12.61
CA TYR A 43 23.07 5.93 -13.45
C TYR A 43 23.48 7.09 -12.54
N SER A 44 24.78 7.12 -12.19
CA SER A 44 25.43 8.31 -11.63
C SER A 44 25.93 9.15 -12.80
N GLU A 45 25.44 10.38 -12.89
CA GLU A 45 25.95 11.39 -13.81
C GLU A 45 27.45 11.61 -13.60
N LYS A 46 28.21 11.50 -14.69
CA LYS A 46 29.61 11.88 -14.78
C LYS A 46 29.69 13.39 -15.01
N SER A 47 30.02 14.16 -13.99
CA SER A 47 30.68 15.46 -14.18
C SER A 47 32.18 15.26 -13.99
N GLY A 48 32.93 15.30 -15.09
CA GLY A 48 34.38 15.24 -15.08
C GLY A 48 34.99 16.53 -14.53
N THR A 49 36.15 16.40 -13.91
CA THR A 49 37.27 17.31 -14.13
C THR A 49 38.58 16.66 -13.69
N SER A 50 39.49 16.60 -14.65
CA SER A 50 40.87 16.16 -14.62
C SER A 50 41.77 17.05 -13.75
N GLY A 51 42.86 16.50 -13.20
CA GLY A 51 43.95 17.33 -12.68
C GLY A 51 45.03 16.64 -11.85
N THR A 52 45.86 15.84 -12.52
CA THR A 52 47.34 15.76 -12.39
C THR A 52 48.07 15.57 -11.04
N SER A 53 48.78 14.44 -10.99
CA SER A 53 50.01 14.03 -10.26
C SER A 53 50.96 15.10 -9.69
N ALA A 54 51.51 14.87 -8.49
CA ALA A 54 52.97 14.78 -8.26
C ALA A 54 53.33 14.31 -6.83
N LYS A 55 54.28 13.36 -6.75
CA LYS A 55 55.05 12.96 -5.56
C LYS A 55 56.19 13.97 -5.30
N SER A 56 56.54 14.22 -4.04
CA SER A 56 57.95 14.32 -3.60
C SER A 56 58.12 14.04 -2.10
N GLU A 57 59.28 13.49 -1.76
CA GLU A 57 59.73 13.01 -0.46
C GLU A 57 60.55 14.07 0.30
N MET A 58 60.45 14.02 1.64
CA MET A 58 61.54 14.04 2.66
C MET A 58 62.31 15.33 3.08
N SER A 59 62.23 15.57 4.40
CA SER A 59 63.27 15.99 5.39
C SER A 59 63.68 17.46 5.61
N GLU A 60 63.30 17.96 6.81
CA GLU A 60 64.13 18.57 7.88
C GLU A 60 64.94 19.86 7.61
N LYS A 61 64.51 21.00 8.20
CA LYS A 61 65.24 21.75 9.27
C LYS A 61 64.68 23.16 9.53
N ASP A 62 64.69 23.48 10.83
CA ASP A 62 64.95 24.75 11.52
C ASP A 62 63.95 25.94 11.51
N GLU A 63 63.38 26.10 12.71
CA GLU A 63 62.89 27.31 13.39
C GLU A 63 63.32 28.68 12.84
N LYS A 64 62.32 29.56 12.63
CA LYS A 64 62.26 30.86 13.31
C LYS A 64 60.83 31.43 13.27
N GLY A 65 60.42 31.95 14.43
CA GLY A 65 59.03 32.12 14.80
C GLY A 65 58.25 33.21 14.08
N GLU A 66 56.97 32.91 13.88
CA GLU A 66 55.94 33.92 13.68
C GLU A 66 54.71 33.51 14.52
N LYS A 67 54.41 34.32 15.53
CA LYS A 67 53.30 34.10 16.46
C LYS A 67 51.96 34.21 15.71
N LYS A 68 51.32 33.08 15.41
CA LYS A 68 49.90 33.06 15.05
C LYS A 68 49.06 33.36 16.29
N PRO A 69 48.04 34.24 16.20
CA PRO A 69 47.22 34.57 17.35
C PRO A 69 46.44 33.33 17.80
N ALA A 70 46.45 33.08 19.10
CA ALA A 70 45.67 32.03 19.73
C ALA A 70 44.18 32.29 19.48
N VAL A 71 43.54 31.39 18.73
CA VAL A 71 42.08 31.35 18.61
C VAL A 71 41.52 31.03 20.01
N PRO A 72 40.59 31.84 20.55
CA PRO A 72 40.10 31.64 21.90
C PRO A 72 39.35 30.32 22.01
N VAL A 73 39.87 29.42 22.86
CA VAL A 73 39.23 28.17 23.29
C VAL A 73 38.12 28.51 24.26
N HIS A 74 36.97 28.99 23.78
CA HIS A 74 35.77 29.04 24.59
C HIS A 74 34.50 28.98 23.72
N LYS A 75 33.59 28.06 24.09
CA LYS A 75 32.27 27.74 23.47
C LYS A 75 32.19 26.75 22.28
N LEU A 76 32.97 25.66 22.28
CA LEU A 76 32.77 24.54 21.32
C LEU A 76 32.40 23.19 21.97
N ARG A 77 32.16 23.13 23.28
CA ARG A 77 31.98 21.84 23.97
C ARG A 77 30.56 21.25 23.86
N GLY A 78 29.52 22.08 23.80
CA GLY A 78 28.11 21.62 23.71
C GLY A 78 27.75 21.04 22.34
N ASN A 79 28.16 21.71 21.27
CA ASN A 79 27.87 21.30 19.89
C ASN A 79 28.64 20.03 19.50
N HIS A 80 29.85 19.82 20.05
CA HIS A 80 30.63 18.61 19.79
C HIS A 80 30.04 17.36 20.43
N VAL A 81 29.49 17.44 21.65
CA VAL A 81 28.86 16.28 22.31
C VAL A 81 27.57 15.89 21.61
N LEU A 82 26.73 16.86 21.24
CA LEU A 82 25.53 16.62 20.44
C LEU A 82 25.87 16.09 19.04
N ALA A 83 26.89 16.65 18.38
CA ALA A 83 27.36 16.17 17.09
C ALA A 83 27.96 14.75 17.18
N LEU A 84 28.67 14.41 18.26
CA LEU A 84 29.21 13.07 18.48
C LEU A 84 28.10 12.07 18.81
N ALA A 85 27.10 12.47 19.60
CA ALA A 85 25.92 11.67 19.92
C ALA A 85 25.08 11.42 18.67
N LEU A 86 24.78 12.46 17.89
CA LEU A 86 24.11 12.36 16.59
C LEU A 86 24.92 11.48 15.63
N ARG A 87 26.24 11.66 15.55
CA ARG A 87 27.11 10.82 14.71
C ARG A 87 27.14 9.37 15.16
N ARG A 88 27.04 9.08 16.46
CA ARG A 88 26.99 7.72 17.01
C ARG A 88 25.60 7.09 16.80
N MET A 89 24.52 7.88 16.88
CA MET A 89 23.16 7.45 16.55
C MET A 89 22.97 7.21 15.05
N LEU A 90 23.56 8.06 14.19
CA LEU A 90 23.51 7.95 12.73
C LEU A 90 24.43 6.84 12.16
N LYS A 91 25.43 6.39 12.92
CA LYS A 91 26.37 5.32 12.49
C LYS A 91 25.95 3.92 12.94
N GLY A 92 25.00 3.80 13.87
CA GLY A 92 24.51 2.50 14.30
C GLY A 92 23.62 1.87 13.22
N PRO A 93 23.64 0.53 13.03
CA PRO A 93 22.63 -0.12 12.20
C PRO A 93 21.25 0.20 12.78
N ALA A 94 20.36 0.74 11.96
CA ALA A 94 19.01 1.15 12.36
C ALA A 94 17.98 0.25 11.67
N PRO A 95 17.92 -1.06 12.02
CA PRO A 95 17.15 -2.05 11.26
C PRO A 95 15.66 -1.70 11.16
N THR A 96 15.11 -1.08 12.21
CA THR A 96 13.73 -0.58 12.19
C THR A 96 13.54 0.58 11.23
N LEU A 97 14.48 1.53 11.20
CA LEU A 97 14.41 2.67 10.28
C LEU A 97 14.56 2.19 8.82
N ASP A 98 15.49 1.27 8.58
CA ASP A 98 15.70 0.67 7.26
C ASP A 98 14.46 -0.09 6.79
N HIS A 99 13.77 -0.79 7.70
CA HIS A 99 12.51 -1.45 7.38
C HIS A 99 11.38 -0.44 7.11
N ILE A 100 11.25 0.62 7.91
CA ILE A 100 10.28 1.70 7.65
C ILE A 100 10.54 2.34 6.28
N ILE A 101 11.80 2.62 5.94
CA ILE A 101 12.18 3.17 4.64
C ILE A 101 11.80 2.20 3.53
N ARG A 102 12.15 0.91 3.64
CA ARG A 102 11.77 -0.10 2.64
C ARG A 102 10.25 -0.19 2.46
N PHE A 103 9.48 -0.15 3.55
CA PHE A 103 8.02 -0.14 3.51
C PHE A 103 7.49 1.11 2.80
N LEU A 104 7.88 2.31 3.24
CA LEU A 104 7.37 3.59 2.71
C LEU A 104 7.84 3.90 1.30
N SER A 105 9.02 3.40 0.90
CA SER A 105 9.57 3.52 -0.45
C SER A 105 9.00 2.48 -1.41
N SER A 106 8.36 1.42 -0.91
CA SER A 106 7.62 0.49 -1.77
C SER A 106 6.30 1.12 -2.21
N GLY A 107 5.91 0.96 -3.48
CA GLY A 107 4.64 1.50 -3.98
C GLY A 107 3.43 1.00 -3.17
N SER A 108 3.42 -0.28 -2.80
CA SER A 108 2.35 -0.87 -1.99
C SER A 108 2.34 -0.36 -0.55
N GLY A 109 3.50 -0.22 0.09
CA GLY A 109 3.57 0.29 1.48
C GLY A 109 3.21 1.77 1.55
N HIS A 110 3.62 2.55 0.55
CA HIS A 110 3.20 3.93 0.36
C HIS A 110 1.67 4.06 0.25
N ASP A 111 1.01 3.25 -0.59
CA ASP A 111 -0.46 3.22 -0.67
C ASP A 111 -1.09 2.84 0.67
N LYS A 112 -0.60 1.80 1.37
CA LYS A 112 -1.23 1.38 2.64
C LYS A 112 -1.06 2.43 3.75
N PHE A 113 0.06 3.14 3.79
CA PHE A 113 0.24 4.27 4.70
C PHE A 113 -0.83 5.35 4.46
N TRP A 114 -1.04 5.74 3.20
CA TRP A 114 -2.06 6.72 2.85
C TRP A 114 -3.48 6.18 3.02
N MET A 115 -3.71 4.90 2.77
CA MET A 115 -4.99 4.24 3.00
C MET A 115 -5.36 4.28 4.49
N ILE A 116 -4.42 3.97 5.39
CA ILE A 116 -4.62 4.08 6.85
C ILE A 116 -4.97 5.52 7.20
N THR A 117 -4.19 6.48 6.71
CA THR A 117 -4.40 7.91 6.98
C THR A 117 -5.79 8.35 6.54
N GLN A 118 -6.21 8.01 5.33
CA GLN A 118 -7.50 8.38 4.76
C GLN A 118 -8.68 7.81 5.56
N TYR A 119 -8.70 6.53 5.88
CA TYR A 119 -9.85 5.95 6.59
C TYR A 119 -9.83 6.30 8.08
N PHE A 120 -8.66 6.38 8.69
CA PHE A 120 -8.54 6.75 10.11
C PHE A 120 -8.99 8.20 10.34
N THR A 121 -8.70 9.10 9.40
CA THR A 121 -9.14 10.50 9.48
C THR A 121 -10.66 10.63 9.46
N LYS A 122 -11.43 9.77 8.77
CA LYS A 122 -12.91 9.74 8.88
C LYS A 122 -13.39 9.45 10.31
N ILE A 123 -12.70 8.57 11.05
CA ILE A 123 -12.99 8.31 12.47
C ILE A 123 -12.69 9.56 13.31
N VAL A 124 -11.55 10.22 13.06
CA VAL A 124 -11.15 11.46 13.75
C VAL A 124 -12.14 12.60 13.49
N VAL A 125 -12.62 12.75 12.25
CA VAL A 125 -13.68 13.71 11.87
C VAL A 125 -14.92 13.50 12.74
N TRP A 126 -15.39 12.24 12.85
CA TRP A 126 -16.54 11.91 13.69
C TRP A 126 -16.30 12.25 15.17
N VAL A 127 -15.10 11.97 15.70
CA VAL A 127 -14.74 12.32 17.09
C VAL A 127 -14.76 13.83 17.32
N PHE A 128 -14.18 14.62 16.40
CA PHE A 128 -14.17 16.09 16.51
C PHE A 128 -15.56 16.69 16.34
N ALA A 129 -16.39 16.16 15.43
CA ALA A 129 -17.78 16.56 15.27
C ALA A 129 -18.59 16.31 16.56
N LYS A 130 -18.43 15.14 17.19
CA LYS A 130 -19.07 14.81 18.49
C LYS A 130 -18.63 15.73 19.63
N LYS A 131 -17.39 16.22 19.60
CA LYS A 131 -16.84 17.18 20.57
C LYS A 131 -17.19 18.64 20.27
N GLY A 132 -17.97 18.92 19.21
CA GLY A 132 -18.33 20.28 18.80
C GLY A 132 -17.20 21.07 18.11
N GLN A 133 -16.08 20.44 17.77
CA GLN A 133 -14.91 21.08 17.17
C GLN A 133 -15.04 21.16 15.63
N LYS A 134 -15.98 21.98 15.14
CA LYS A 134 -16.30 22.07 13.71
C LYS A 134 -15.10 22.40 12.83
N SER A 135 -14.27 23.39 13.20
CA SER A 135 -13.11 23.79 12.39
C SER A 135 -12.05 22.67 12.27
N ALA A 136 -11.76 21.95 13.36
CA ALA A 136 -10.83 20.83 13.34
C ALA A 136 -11.37 19.66 12.51
N SER A 137 -12.68 19.37 12.64
CA SER A 137 -13.38 18.38 11.83
C SER A 137 -13.25 18.68 10.33
N GLU A 138 -13.50 19.91 9.88
CA GLU A 138 -13.36 20.28 8.48
C GLU A 138 -11.92 20.15 7.97
N ARG A 139 -10.93 20.61 8.76
CA ARG A 139 -9.50 20.50 8.38
C ARG A 139 -9.07 19.03 8.18
N VAL A 140 -9.53 18.14 9.05
CA VAL A 140 -9.24 16.69 8.93
C VAL A 140 -9.99 16.09 7.74
N ARG A 141 -11.23 16.53 7.47
CA ARG A 141 -11.97 16.10 6.28
C ARG A 141 -11.27 16.51 4.99
N THR A 142 -10.75 17.73 4.92
CA THR A 142 -9.94 18.18 3.77
C THR A 142 -8.73 17.28 3.55
N LEU A 143 -8.01 16.90 4.61
CA LEU A 143 -6.91 15.94 4.51
C LEU A 143 -7.37 14.58 3.99
N SER A 144 -8.47 14.05 4.54
CA SER A 144 -9.05 12.78 4.07
C SER A 144 -9.35 12.81 2.56
N ASN A 145 -9.94 13.90 2.07
CA ASN A 145 -10.32 14.05 0.67
C ASN A 145 -9.09 14.17 -0.24
N LEU A 146 -8.07 14.92 0.15
CA LEU A 146 -6.81 15.04 -0.61
C LEU A 146 -6.08 13.70 -0.70
N VAL A 147 -6.00 12.96 0.40
CA VAL A 147 -5.36 11.63 0.41
C VAL A 147 -6.17 10.64 -0.43
N SER A 148 -7.50 10.69 -0.32
CA SER A 148 -8.42 9.92 -1.16
C SER A 148 -8.14 10.14 -2.66
N ASP A 149 -8.11 11.41 -3.07
CA ASP A 149 -7.87 11.78 -4.46
C ASP A 149 -6.50 11.33 -4.97
N TYR A 150 -5.44 11.60 -4.19
CA TYR A 150 -4.09 11.11 -4.47
C TYR A 150 -4.05 9.59 -4.69
N ARG A 151 -4.81 8.83 -3.89
CA ARG A 151 -4.87 7.37 -4.03
C ARG A 151 -5.55 6.93 -5.32
N ILE A 152 -6.54 7.66 -5.85
CA ILE A 152 -7.11 7.38 -7.19
C ILE A 152 -6.06 7.67 -8.26
N MET A 153 -5.38 8.80 -8.15
CA MET A 153 -4.35 9.22 -9.10
C MET A 153 -3.24 8.17 -9.25
N ILE A 154 -2.70 7.63 -8.14
CA ILE A 154 -1.65 6.58 -8.24
C ILE A 154 -2.18 5.28 -8.85
N ARG A 155 -3.48 4.97 -8.67
CA ARG A 155 -4.14 3.78 -9.26
C ARG A 155 -4.36 3.88 -10.77
N LEU A 156 -4.20 5.05 -11.39
CA LEU A 156 -4.23 5.19 -12.86
C LEU A 156 -3.20 4.28 -13.54
N THR A 157 -2.11 3.96 -12.84
CA THR A 157 -1.09 3.01 -13.30
C THR A 157 -1.47 1.54 -13.12
N GLY A 158 -2.57 1.25 -12.42
CA GLY A 158 -3.01 -0.08 -11.98
C GLY A 158 -3.41 -1.05 -13.10
N LEU A 159 -3.72 -0.54 -14.29
CA LEU A 159 -3.96 -1.38 -15.48
C LEU A 159 -2.73 -2.20 -15.89
N VAL A 160 -1.53 -1.66 -15.72
CA VAL A 160 -0.26 -2.32 -16.12
C VAL A 160 0.02 -3.56 -15.26
N PRO A 161 0.08 -3.47 -13.90
CA PRO A 161 0.24 -4.66 -13.07
C PRO A 161 -0.95 -5.60 -13.18
N MET A 162 -2.16 -5.10 -13.47
CA MET A 162 -3.32 -5.95 -13.74
C MET A 162 -3.11 -6.81 -15.01
N ALA A 163 -2.62 -6.22 -16.10
CA ALA A 163 -2.32 -6.97 -17.32
C ALA A 163 -1.25 -8.04 -17.08
N GLN A 164 -0.23 -7.73 -16.26
CA GLN A 164 0.75 -8.71 -15.82
C GLN A 164 0.10 -9.84 -14.99
N TYR A 165 -0.81 -9.50 -14.07
CA TYR A 165 -1.54 -10.48 -13.26
C TYR A 165 -2.37 -11.44 -14.11
N VAL A 166 -3.14 -10.93 -15.07
CA VAL A 166 -3.95 -11.76 -15.97
C VAL A 166 -3.07 -12.76 -16.72
N ARG A 167 -1.93 -12.30 -17.26
CA ARG A 167 -0.98 -13.18 -17.94
C ARG A 167 -0.42 -14.25 -17.00
N TYR A 168 -0.05 -13.87 -15.79
CA TYR A 168 0.47 -14.80 -14.79
C TYR A 168 -0.57 -15.87 -14.40
N ALA A 169 -1.81 -15.46 -14.13
CA ALA A 169 -2.90 -16.37 -13.75
C ALA A 169 -3.25 -17.40 -14.86
N GLU A 170 -3.02 -17.06 -16.12
CA GLU A 170 -3.18 -17.99 -17.24
C GLU A 170 -1.98 -18.91 -17.44
N GLN A 171 -0.76 -18.43 -17.15
CA GLN A 171 0.46 -19.24 -17.23
C GLN A 171 0.58 -20.25 -16.09
N PHE A 172 0.09 -19.89 -14.89
CA PHE A 172 0.18 -20.67 -13.67
C PHE A 172 -1.23 -20.95 -13.13
N PRO A 173 -1.95 -21.93 -13.71
CA PRO A 173 -3.33 -22.17 -13.36
C PRO A 173 -3.49 -22.62 -11.90
N ALA A 174 -4.63 -22.27 -11.31
CA ALA A 174 -4.97 -22.59 -9.93
C ALA A 174 -5.13 -24.10 -9.70
N GLN A 175 -5.05 -24.51 -8.41
CA GLN A 175 -5.12 -25.90 -7.99
C GLN A 175 -6.43 -26.62 -8.39
N THR A 176 -7.52 -25.86 -8.56
CA THR A 176 -8.82 -26.41 -8.96
C THR A 176 -9.43 -25.60 -10.10
N ARG A 177 -10.27 -26.26 -10.91
CA ARG A 177 -10.97 -25.61 -12.03
C ARG A 177 -11.89 -24.48 -11.56
N LEU A 178 -12.49 -24.62 -10.38
CA LEU A 178 -13.32 -23.59 -9.77
C LEU A 178 -12.50 -22.34 -9.44
N LEU A 179 -11.33 -22.50 -8.80
CA LEU A 179 -10.44 -21.38 -8.51
C LEU A 179 -9.99 -20.68 -9.80
N GLN A 180 -9.58 -21.42 -10.84
CA GLN A 180 -9.19 -20.82 -12.11
C GLN A 180 -10.34 -20.03 -12.76
N TRP A 181 -11.56 -20.57 -12.70
CA TRP A 181 -12.73 -19.88 -13.23
C TRP A 181 -13.02 -18.61 -12.43
N LEU A 182 -12.96 -18.67 -11.09
CA LEU A 182 -13.12 -17.50 -10.23
C LEU A 182 -12.06 -16.44 -10.53
N ASP A 183 -10.79 -16.82 -10.65
CA ASP A 183 -9.69 -15.93 -11.01
C ASP A 183 -9.96 -15.19 -12.33
N ARG A 184 -10.42 -15.91 -13.36
CA ARG A 184 -10.76 -15.31 -14.66
C ARG A 184 -11.91 -14.32 -14.57
N VAL A 185 -12.98 -14.66 -13.85
CA VAL A 185 -14.14 -13.77 -13.72
C VAL A 185 -13.78 -12.54 -12.86
N MET A 186 -13.08 -12.74 -11.76
CA MET A 186 -12.55 -11.66 -10.92
C MET A 186 -11.63 -10.75 -11.74
N ASN A 187 -10.71 -11.30 -12.53
CA ASN A 187 -9.87 -10.53 -13.43
C ASN A 187 -10.68 -9.71 -14.44
N LEU A 188 -11.73 -10.29 -15.03
CA LEU A 188 -12.62 -9.59 -15.95
C LEU A 188 -13.31 -8.40 -15.26
N THR A 189 -13.78 -8.57 -14.02
CA THR A 189 -14.37 -7.45 -13.27
C THR A 189 -13.37 -6.31 -13.06
N LEU A 190 -12.08 -6.61 -12.85
CA LEU A 190 -11.04 -5.58 -12.71
C LEU A 190 -10.68 -4.90 -14.03
N VAL A 191 -10.68 -5.65 -15.14
CA VAL A 191 -10.51 -5.08 -16.49
C VAL A 191 -11.64 -4.11 -16.83
N CYS A 192 -12.87 -4.36 -16.34
CA CYS A 192 -13.97 -3.42 -16.47
C CYS A 192 -13.90 -2.25 -15.46
N TYR A 193 -13.43 -2.52 -14.24
CA TYR A 193 -13.33 -1.54 -13.16
C TYR A 193 -12.40 -0.37 -13.50
N TYR A 194 -11.15 -0.65 -13.86
CA TYR A 194 -10.12 0.37 -13.98
C TYR A 194 -10.42 1.44 -15.03
N PRO A 195 -10.85 1.11 -16.27
CA PRO A 195 -11.19 2.14 -17.25
C PRO A 195 -12.32 3.06 -16.77
N LEU A 196 -13.31 2.52 -16.04
CA LEU A 196 -14.40 3.31 -15.49
C LEU A 196 -13.94 4.21 -14.33
N GLU A 197 -13.08 3.70 -13.44
CA GLU A 197 -12.42 4.51 -12.42
C GLU A 197 -11.62 5.67 -13.05
N HIS A 198 -10.89 5.40 -14.13
CA HIS A 198 -10.08 6.41 -14.82
C HIS A 198 -10.97 7.47 -15.49
N ILE A 199 -12.05 7.07 -16.15
CA ILE A 199 -13.02 8.00 -16.75
C ILE A 199 -13.64 8.89 -15.66
N TYR A 200 -14.04 8.30 -14.53
CA TYR A 200 -14.56 9.05 -13.39
C TYR A 200 -13.54 10.09 -12.90
N TRP A 201 -12.29 9.68 -12.64
CA TRP A 201 -11.27 10.59 -12.09
C TRP A 201 -10.91 11.72 -13.05
N LEU A 202 -10.71 11.41 -14.34
CA LEU A 202 -10.39 12.40 -15.38
C LEU A 202 -11.54 13.40 -15.59
N GLY A 203 -12.79 12.92 -15.53
CA GLY A 203 -13.97 13.77 -15.64
C GLY A 203 -14.23 14.60 -14.39
N ALA A 204 -14.06 14.03 -13.20
CA ALA A 204 -14.23 14.75 -11.92
C ALA A 204 -13.28 15.95 -11.80
N HIS A 205 -12.07 15.83 -12.35
CA HIS A 205 -11.07 16.91 -12.39
C HIS A 205 -11.17 17.83 -13.62
N GLN A 206 -12.16 17.61 -14.49
CA GLN A 206 -12.34 18.38 -15.72
C GLN A 206 -11.11 18.39 -16.63
N ILE A 207 -10.27 17.33 -16.55
CA ILE A 207 -9.11 17.15 -17.43
C ILE A 207 -9.59 16.81 -18.84
N LEU A 208 -10.66 16.01 -18.92
CA LEU A 208 -11.36 15.69 -20.16
C LEU A 208 -12.82 16.14 -20.06
N PRO A 209 -13.40 16.72 -21.13
CA PRO A 209 -14.76 17.25 -21.14
C PRO A 209 -15.81 16.14 -21.27
N PHE A 210 -15.89 15.25 -20.28
CA PHE A 210 -16.90 14.20 -20.23
C PHE A 210 -18.24 14.74 -19.73
N SER A 211 -19.35 14.21 -20.26
CA SER A 211 -20.69 14.53 -19.74
C SER A 211 -20.86 14.05 -18.31
N GLU A 212 -21.58 14.80 -17.46
CA GLU A 212 -21.91 14.42 -16.08
C GLU A 212 -22.51 13.01 -15.98
N LYS A 213 -23.40 12.66 -16.92
CA LYS A 213 -24.00 11.31 -17.00
C LYS A 213 -22.96 10.20 -17.12
N LEU A 214 -21.90 10.43 -17.90
CA LEU A 214 -20.82 9.46 -18.08
C LEU A 214 -19.94 9.36 -16.83
N ILE A 215 -19.64 10.50 -16.19
CA ILE A 215 -18.86 10.53 -14.93
C ILE A 215 -19.59 9.73 -13.85
N ASP A 216 -20.87 10.03 -13.63
CA ASP A 216 -21.71 9.32 -12.66
C ASP A 216 -21.83 7.84 -13.00
N PHE A 217 -22.12 7.51 -14.27
CA PHE A 217 -22.18 6.13 -14.73
C PHE A 217 -20.88 5.39 -14.40
N SER A 218 -19.74 5.99 -14.71
CA SER A 218 -18.43 5.36 -14.54
C SER A 218 -18.08 5.17 -13.07
N GLY A 219 -18.40 6.14 -12.21
CA GLY A 219 -18.21 6.01 -10.77
C GLY A 219 -19.07 4.93 -10.13
N TYR A 220 -20.36 4.84 -10.45
CA TYR A 220 -21.21 3.78 -9.88
C TYR A 220 -20.88 2.38 -10.45
N TRP A 221 -20.61 2.27 -11.74
CA TRP A 221 -20.35 0.97 -12.35
C TRP A 221 -18.98 0.41 -11.99
N SER A 222 -17.96 1.25 -11.81
CA SER A 222 -16.69 0.78 -11.24
C SER A 222 -16.93 0.17 -9.85
N CYS A 223 -17.60 0.89 -8.94
CA CYS A 223 -17.92 0.38 -7.61
C CYS A 223 -18.69 -0.95 -7.65
N ARG A 224 -19.63 -1.12 -8.60
CA ARG A 224 -20.38 -2.37 -8.79
C ARG A 224 -19.51 -3.53 -9.25
N PHE A 225 -18.60 -3.31 -10.22
CA PHE A 225 -17.65 -4.35 -10.61
C PHE A 225 -16.77 -4.76 -9.44
N TRP A 226 -16.36 -3.81 -8.61
CA TRP A 226 -15.61 -4.12 -7.40
C TRP A 226 -16.46 -4.88 -6.36
N ALA A 227 -17.74 -4.53 -6.18
CA ALA A 227 -18.64 -5.31 -5.32
C ALA A 227 -18.81 -6.76 -5.80
N VAL A 228 -18.92 -6.97 -7.12
CA VAL A 228 -18.95 -8.32 -7.72
C VAL A 228 -17.65 -9.06 -7.43
N TRP A 229 -16.50 -8.39 -7.57
CA TRP A 229 -15.20 -8.97 -7.23
C TRP A 229 -15.15 -9.43 -5.76
N VAL A 230 -15.59 -8.59 -4.82
CA VAL A 230 -15.60 -8.93 -3.38
C VAL A 230 -16.55 -10.09 -3.09
N ALA A 231 -17.72 -10.13 -3.74
CA ALA A 231 -18.65 -11.25 -3.61
C ALA A 231 -18.03 -12.56 -4.08
N MET A 232 -17.33 -12.55 -5.23
CA MET A 232 -16.61 -13.72 -5.75
C MET A 232 -15.43 -14.11 -4.87
N GLN A 233 -14.75 -13.15 -4.26
CA GLN A 233 -13.64 -13.40 -3.36
C GLN A 233 -14.06 -14.23 -2.13
N PHE A 234 -15.29 -14.13 -1.65
CA PHE A 234 -15.80 -15.03 -0.60
C PHE A 234 -15.92 -16.47 -1.08
N VAL A 235 -16.38 -16.70 -2.31
CA VAL A 235 -16.45 -18.05 -2.91
C VAL A 235 -15.04 -18.61 -3.09
N HIS A 236 -14.10 -17.78 -3.57
CA HIS A 236 -12.70 -18.13 -3.69
C HIS A 236 -12.09 -18.52 -2.33
N LEU A 237 -12.29 -17.71 -1.29
CA LEU A 237 -11.83 -17.98 0.08
C LEU A 237 -12.47 -19.26 0.65
N GLY A 238 -13.72 -19.55 0.32
CA GLY A 238 -14.39 -20.80 0.73
C GLY A 238 -13.72 -22.04 0.13
N GLU A 239 -13.36 -21.98 -1.15
CA GLU A 239 -12.64 -23.06 -1.83
C GLU A 239 -11.18 -23.18 -1.32
N GLU A 240 -10.48 -22.07 -1.08
CA GLU A 240 -9.16 -22.09 -0.43
C GLU A 240 -9.21 -22.73 0.96
N TYR A 241 -10.23 -22.39 1.77
CA TYR A 241 -10.41 -22.99 3.08
C TYR A 241 -10.63 -24.51 3.00
N ARG A 242 -11.40 -24.99 2.02
CA ARG A 242 -11.59 -26.42 1.75
C ARG A 242 -10.26 -27.11 1.43
N LEU A 243 -9.39 -26.47 0.64
CA LEU A 243 -8.06 -26.98 0.32
C LEU A 243 -7.13 -27.01 1.53
N ILE A 244 -7.10 -25.94 2.34
CA ILE A 244 -6.32 -25.88 3.58
C ILE A 244 -6.72 -27.00 4.54
N LYS A 245 -8.03 -27.19 4.76
CA LYS A 245 -8.55 -28.29 5.58
C LYS A 245 -8.16 -29.66 5.02
N GLY A 246 -8.21 -29.82 3.70
CA GLY A 246 -7.78 -31.04 3.02
C GLY A 246 -6.29 -31.34 3.17
N LYS A 247 -5.42 -30.32 3.07
CA LYS A 247 -3.98 -30.45 3.32
C LYS A 247 -3.70 -30.87 4.76
N LYS A 248 -4.32 -30.20 5.73
CA LYS A 248 -4.18 -30.53 7.15
C LYS A 248 -4.60 -31.97 7.46
N GLN A 249 -5.73 -32.42 6.91
CA GLN A 249 -6.16 -33.81 7.07
C GLN A 249 -5.17 -34.80 6.45
N LYS A 250 -4.65 -34.50 5.24
CA LYS A 250 -3.66 -35.36 4.57
C LYS A 250 -2.42 -35.55 5.43
N ILE A 251 -1.89 -34.49 6.04
CA ILE A 251 -0.71 -34.56 6.92
C ILE A 251 -0.95 -35.49 8.12
N TYR A 252 -2.12 -35.38 8.77
CA TYR A 252 -2.46 -36.28 9.90
C TYR A 252 -2.69 -37.74 9.50
N THR A 253 -3.11 -37.99 8.26
CA THR A 253 -3.38 -39.36 7.75
C THR A 253 -2.20 -39.98 7.02
N GLN A 254 -1.20 -39.19 6.66
CA GLN A 254 0.05 -39.72 6.14
C GLN A 254 0.71 -40.51 7.27
N GLY A 255 1.17 -41.74 6.97
CA GLY A 255 1.69 -42.69 7.95
C GLY A 255 2.98 -42.25 8.64
N LYS A 256 3.97 -43.13 8.80
CA LYS A 256 5.24 -42.81 9.46
C LYS A 256 6.06 -41.76 8.68
N ILE A 257 5.72 -40.48 8.84
CA ILE A 257 6.56 -39.34 8.49
C ILE A 257 7.45 -39.05 9.71
N ASP A 258 8.68 -38.62 9.45
CA ASP A 258 9.54 -38.01 10.47
C ASP A 258 8.80 -36.86 11.18
N ALA A 259 8.81 -36.86 12.52
CA ALA A 259 8.15 -35.85 13.34
C ALA A 259 8.58 -34.42 12.96
N THR A 260 9.84 -34.24 12.56
CA THR A 260 10.39 -32.95 12.13
C THR A 260 9.71 -32.45 10.85
N ARG A 261 9.61 -33.32 9.85
CA ARG A 261 8.97 -33.00 8.56
C ARG A 261 7.46 -32.79 8.70
N MET A 262 6.80 -33.58 9.54
CA MET A 262 5.38 -33.38 9.84
C MET A 262 5.14 -32.00 10.46
N GLN A 263 6.02 -31.57 11.39
CA GLN A 263 5.92 -30.24 11.99
C GLN A 263 6.12 -29.13 10.96
N GLU A 264 7.11 -29.24 10.08
CA GLU A 264 7.34 -28.27 9.00
C GLU A 264 6.12 -28.14 8.06
N GLU A 265 5.49 -29.26 7.68
CA GLU A 265 4.30 -29.25 6.84
C GLU A 265 3.09 -28.65 7.57
N LEU A 266 2.93 -28.91 8.87
CA LEU A 266 1.88 -28.29 9.70
C LEU A 266 2.09 -26.78 9.85
N ASP A 267 3.32 -26.33 10.11
CA ASP A 267 3.65 -24.92 10.25
C ASP A 267 3.38 -24.16 8.94
N ALA A 268 3.67 -24.78 7.79
CA ALA A 268 3.33 -24.22 6.48
C ALA A 268 1.82 -24.08 6.28
N VAL A 269 1.03 -25.10 6.66
CA VAL A 269 -0.44 -25.05 6.56
C VAL A 269 -1.04 -24.04 7.54
N ASP A 270 -0.49 -23.91 8.74
CA ASP A 270 -0.96 -22.93 9.72
C ASP A 270 -0.60 -21.49 9.29
N ALA A 271 0.52 -21.29 8.60
CA ALA A 271 0.86 -20.02 7.94
C ALA A 271 -0.12 -19.69 6.79
N GLU A 272 -0.48 -20.66 5.94
CA GLU A 272 -1.53 -20.51 4.92
C GLU A 272 -2.88 -20.13 5.57
N ALA A 273 -3.26 -20.80 6.66
CA ALA A 273 -4.49 -20.52 7.40
C ALA A 273 -4.48 -19.12 8.03
N LYS A 274 -3.33 -18.64 8.50
CA LYS A 274 -3.18 -17.26 9.00
C LYS A 274 -3.38 -16.24 7.88
N SER A 275 -2.76 -16.46 6.72
CA SER A 275 -2.96 -15.61 5.54
C SER A 275 -4.43 -15.56 5.12
N TRP A 276 -5.09 -16.72 5.08
CA TRP A 276 -6.52 -16.84 4.79
C TRP A 276 -7.40 -16.03 5.77
N LYS A 277 -7.12 -16.09 7.08
CA LYS A 277 -7.86 -15.31 8.10
C LYS A 277 -7.75 -13.80 7.86
N ILE A 278 -6.55 -13.34 7.49
CA ILE A 278 -6.30 -11.92 7.18
C ILE A 278 -7.11 -11.51 5.94
N GLN A 279 -7.11 -12.34 4.88
CA GLN A 279 -7.87 -12.07 3.67
C GLN A 279 -9.38 -12.08 3.91
N MET A 280 -9.87 -12.99 4.75
CA MET A 280 -11.27 -13.01 5.16
C MET A 280 -11.66 -11.72 5.92
N LEU A 281 -10.81 -11.26 6.84
CA LEU A 281 -11.03 -10.01 7.57
C LEU A 281 -11.08 -8.79 6.64
N ILE A 282 -10.13 -8.70 5.70
CA ILE A 282 -10.07 -7.62 4.71
C ILE A 282 -11.36 -7.59 3.89
N ASN A 283 -11.79 -8.73 3.34
CA ASN A 283 -12.98 -8.80 2.49
C ASN A 283 -14.28 -8.61 3.28
N ALA A 284 -14.34 -9.06 4.53
CA ALA A 284 -15.47 -8.76 5.43
C ALA A 284 -15.62 -7.25 5.68
N CYS A 285 -14.50 -6.51 5.74
CA CYS A 285 -14.53 -5.06 5.85
C CYS A 285 -14.87 -4.38 4.52
N TYR A 286 -14.42 -4.91 3.38
CA TYR A 286 -14.74 -4.35 2.07
C TYR A 286 -16.18 -4.60 1.61
N PHE A 287 -16.79 -5.70 2.03
CA PHE A 287 -18.14 -6.05 1.62
C PHE A 287 -19.17 -4.93 1.88
N PRO A 288 -19.34 -4.39 3.10
CA PRO A 288 -20.28 -3.29 3.33
C PRO A 288 -19.88 -2.02 2.58
N LEU A 289 -18.59 -1.77 2.39
CA LEU A 289 -18.10 -0.58 1.70
C LEU A 289 -18.41 -0.61 0.21
N THR A 290 -18.09 -1.70 -0.47
CA THR A 290 -18.40 -1.89 -1.89
C THR A 290 -19.89 -1.82 -2.17
N LEU A 291 -20.72 -2.34 -1.27
CA LEU A 291 -22.17 -2.21 -1.36
C LEU A 291 -22.64 -0.76 -1.19
N HIS A 292 -22.12 -0.06 -0.17
CA HIS A 292 -22.41 1.35 0.08
C HIS A 292 -22.15 2.20 -1.17
N TRP A 293 -20.99 2.02 -1.80
CA TRP A 293 -20.55 2.79 -2.96
C TRP A 293 -21.22 2.39 -4.28
N SER A 294 -21.79 1.18 -4.35
CA SER A 294 -22.51 0.69 -5.53
C SER A 294 -23.94 1.23 -5.65
N ILE A 295 -24.50 1.78 -4.57
CA ILE A 295 -25.90 2.19 -4.44
C ILE A 295 -26.01 3.71 -4.38
N ARG A 296 -26.90 4.27 -5.20
CA ARG A 296 -27.23 5.70 -5.17
C ARG A 296 -27.97 6.04 -3.88
N GLY A 297 -27.52 7.08 -3.16
CA GLY A 297 -28.17 7.53 -1.93
C GLY A 297 -28.04 6.56 -0.74
N SER A 298 -26.96 5.77 -0.71
CA SER A 298 -26.71 4.86 0.41
C SER A 298 -26.55 5.62 1.74
N THR A 299 -27.18 5.12 2.80
CA THR A 299 -27.19 5.72 4.15
C THR A 299 -26.11 5.17 5.08
N PHE A 300 -25.11 4.46 4.54
CA PHE A 300 -24.04 3.88 5.34
C PHE A 300 -23.23 5.00 6.04
N PRO A 301 -23.01 4.93 7.36
CA PRO A 301 -22.36 6.02 8.08
C PRO A 301 -20.90 6.24 7.67
N ASP A 302 -20.48 7.49 7.51
CA ASP A 302 -19.09 7.85 7.17
C ASP A 302 -18.07 7.33 8.21
N VAL A 303 -18.45 7.32 9.49
CA VAL A 303 -17.62 6.72 10.56
C VAL A 303 -17.46 5.20 10.37
N ALA A 304 -18.49 4.51 9.87
CA ALA A 304 -18.40 3.09 9.57
C ALA A 304 -17.50 2.83 8.34
N VAL A 305 -17.52 3.74 7.35
CA VAL A 305 -16.54 3.76 6.25
C VAL A 305 -15.12 3.85 6.81
N GLY A 306 -14.88 4.79 7.73
CA GLY A 306 -13.61 4.93 8.44
C GLY A 306 -13.19 3.66 9.17
N VAL A 307 -14.07 3.06 9.97
CA VAL A 307 -13.75 1.84 10.75
C VAL A 307 -13.40 0.66 9.85
N CYS A 308 -14.27 0.30 8.90
CA CYS A 308 -14.04 -0.82 7.99
C CYS A 308 -12.77 -0.59 7.15
N GLY A 309 -12.61 0.63 6.63
CA GLY A 309 -11.46 0.99 5.81
C GLY A 309 -10.15 0.96 6.59
N THR A 310 -10.11 1.43 7.83
CA THR A 310 -8.91 1.38 8.68
C THR A 310 -8.53 -0.07 9.01
N ILE A 311 -9.49 -0.92 9.37
CA ILE A 311 -9.21 -2.35 9.67
C ILE A 311 -8.62 -3.04 8.43
N ALA A 312 -9.24 -2.85 7.27
CA ALA A 312 -8.74 -3.41 6.02
C ALA A 312 -7.35 -2.86 5.66
N ALA A 313 -7.11 -1.56 5.84
CA ALA A 313 -5.83 -0.91 5.55
C ALA A 313 -4.70 -1.45 6.44
N VAL A 314 -4.94 -1.58 7.74
CA VAL A 314 -3.98 -2.13 8.70
C VAL A 314 -3.68 -3.59 8.42
N ALA A 315 -4.70 -4.40 8.12
CA ALA A 315 -4.53 -5.80 7.77
C ALA A 315 -3.68 -5.99 6.48
N GLN A 316 -3.87 -5.14 5.47
CA GLN A 316 -3.02 -5.14 4.28
C GLN A 316 -1.60 -4.60 4.56
N ALA A 317 -1.48 -3.53 5.35
CA ALA A 317 -0.19 -2.97 5.73
C ALA A 317 0.66 -4.00 6.46
N TYR A 318 0.06 -4.84 7.32
CA TYR A 318 0.74 -5.95 7.97
C TYR A 318 1.37 -6.94 6.97
N ASN A 319 0.65 -7.29 5.90
CA ASN A 319 1.18 -8.19 4.87
C ASN A 319 2.37 -7.55 4.13
N VAL A 320 2.26 -6.27 3.75
CA VAL A 320 3.34 -5.54 3.06
C VAL A 320 4.54 -5.31 3.99
N TRP A 321 4.29 -5.02 5.26
CA TRP A 321 5.33 -4.88 6.29
C TRP A 321 6.16 -6.16 6.41
N ASN A 322 5.52 -7.32 6.53
CA ASN A 322 6.24 -8.59 6.60
C ASN A 322 6.98 -8.93 5.29
N ALA A 323 6.45 -8.52 4.14
CA ALA A 323 7.10 -8.74 2.85
C ALA A 323 8.32 -7.84 2.61
N THR A 324 8.43 -6.73 3.34
CA THR A 324 9.54 -5.75 3.24
C THR A 324 10.57 -5.88 4.37
N ALA A 325 10.36 -6.84 5.28
CA ALA A 325 11.25 -7.14 6.39
C ALA A 325 12.57 -7.76 5.89
#